data_AF-A0A8S9Y9Y4-F1
#
_entry.id   AF-A0A8S9Y9Y4-F1
#
_cell.length_a   1.000
_cell.length_b   1.000
_cell.length_c   1.000
_cell.angle_alpha   90.00
_cell.angle_beta   90.00
_cell.angle_gamma   90.00
#
_symmetry.space_group_name_H-M   'P 1'
#
loop_
_entity.id
_entity.type
_entity.pdbx_description
1 polymer ?
#
loop_
_entity_poly.entity_id
_entity_poly.type
_entity_poly.pdbx_seq_one_letter_code
_entity_poly.pdbx_strand_id
1 'polypeptide(L)'
;MHLFVVCAITFSLFGCASSHTSSDWSKFIELTLKWVNKKSSLDKVKNMFDFAYANYLQFAFPADELNPLNCSGRGHDHEHPGNLNVNDALGDFHLTLVDSLDTLAIMGRVEEFKNAVNMVISNLSFNRNVRVQVFEASIRILGGLLSAHLLITDPAQPFGDLRLNGYDGELLQLAHDLANRMLNVFDASPSGLPYPRFNLGSGLKDNTTSEACLAGAGSLLLEFGCLSALLNDPTYASVSRRVVLDLWHRRSSVTGLLGATIDVNTGKWINRMSGIGAGHDSFYEYLHKTAVIFGDRQMGEMFEEALNTLRYHLRSLGSDCLTESGYPSVYWNVDMYTGNRVNFWIDTLQSAWPGVLVSHAQHCTSSELF
;
A
#
# COMPACT_ATOMS: atom_id res chain seq x y z
N MET A 1 6.26 1.44 2.24
CA MET A 1 6.44 2.90 2.18
C MET A 1 6.13 3.47 0.79
N HIS A 2 5.33 2.78 -0.04
CA HIS A 2 4.66 3.35 -1.22
C HIS A 2 3.28 3.97 -0.91
N LEU A 3 2.80 3.84 0.33
CA LEU A 3 1.55 4.44 0.79
C LEU A 3 1.59 5.98 0.95
N PHE A 4 2.76 6.62 0.83
CA PHE A 4 2.91 8.05 1.17
C PHE A 4 2.95 9.02 -0.03
N VAL A 5 3.01 8.54 -1.28
CA VAL A 5 3.20 9.45 -2.44
C VAL A 5 1.88 9.86 -3.13
N VAL A 6 0.73 9.23 -2.82
CA VAL A 6 -0.57 9.58 -3.45
C VAL A 6 -1.46 10.49 -2.60
N CYS A 7 -0.99 11.03 -1.47
CA CYS A 7 -1.82 11.84 -0.57
C CYS A 7 -1.73 13.37 -0.73
N ALA A 8 -1.19 13.88 -1.84
CA ALA A 8 -1.18 15.33 -2.06
C ALA A 8 -1.45 15.66 -3.53
N ILE A 9 -2.73 15.87 -3.85
CA ILE A 9 -3.30 16.97 -4.66
C ILE A 9 -4.71 16.55 -5.09
N THR A 10 -5.73 17.02 -4.34
CA THR A 10 -6.99 17.63 -4.83
C THR A 10 -7.88 17.95 -3.62
N PHE A 11 -7.72 19.15 -3.06
CA PHE A 11 -8.71 19.72 -2.13
C PHE A 11 -9.77 20.45 -2.96
N SER A 12 -10.79 19.71 -3.40
CA SER A 12 -12.04 20.31 -3.82
C SER A 12 -12.84 20.67 -2.56
N LEU A 13 -12.78 21.96 -2.23
CA LEU A 13 -13.75 22.76 -1.47
C LEU A 13 -14.86 21.97 -0.74
N PHE A 14 -14.74 21.94 0.60
CA PHE A 14 -15.86 21.63 1.49
C PHE A 14 -17.03 22.58 1.20
N GLY A 15 -18.14 22.03 0.71
CA GLY A 15 -19.39 22.75 0.51
C GLY A 15 -20.58 21.93 0.98
N CYS A 16 -20.95 22.04 2.27
CA CYS A 16 -22.32 22.39 2.70
C CYS A 16 -22.46 22.54 4.23
N ALA A 17 -22.63 23.81 4.64
CA ALA A 17 -23.52 24.36 5.66
C ALA A 17 -23.71 23.67 7.03
N SER A 18 -23.00 24.18 8.04
CA SER A 18 -23.65 24.85 9.17
C SER A 18 -23.02 26.24 9.33
N SER A 19 -23.85 27.27 9.42
CA SER A 19 -23.51 28.67 9.07
C SER A 19 -22.63 29.43 10.08
N HIS A 20 -21.81 28.76 10.89
CA HIS A 20 -20.96 29.44 11.89
C HIS A 20 -19.53 28.91 12.06
N THR A 21 -19.07 27.89 11.31
CA THR A 21 -17.73 27.30 11.55
C THR A 21 -16.80 27.18 10.33
N SER A 22 -17.26 27.36 9.08
CA SER A 22 -16.37 27.24 7.92
C SER A 22 -15.47 28.47 7.67
N SER A 23 -15.80 29.63 8.27
CA SER A 23 -15.05 30.87 8.09
C SER A 23 -13.76 30.94 8.90
N ASP A 24 -13.66 30.21 10.02
CA ASP A 24 -12.48 30.29 10.88
C ASP A 24 -11.34 29.36 10.43
N TRP A 25 -11.64 28.20 9.85
CA TRP A 25 -10.62 27.28 9.32
C TRP A 25 -10.01 27.76 8.02
N SER A 26 -10.82 28.30 7.11
CA SER A 26 -10.31 28.94 5.89
C SER A 26 -9.36 30.07 6.26
N LYS A 27 -9.70 30.87 7.26
CA LYS A 27 -8.87 31.95 7.79
C LYS A 27 -7.63 31.46 8.54
N PHE A 28 -7.72 30.41 9.36
CA PHE A 28 -6.57 29.79 10.05
C PHE A 28 -5.57 29.20 9.05
N ILE A 29 -6.03 28.46 8.05
CA ILE A 29 -5.20 27.88 6.98
C ILE A 29 -4.61 29.00 6.13
N GLU A 30 -5.39 30.01 5.78
CA GLU A 30 -4.90 31.18 5.05
C GLU A 30 -3.85 31.96 5.85
N LEU A 31 -3.97 32.01 7.18
CA LEU A 31 -3.00 32.64 8.08
C LEU A 31 -1.75 31.78 8.34
N THR A 32 -1.87 30.45 8.46
CA THR A 32 -0.74 29.54 8.71
C THR A 32 0.03 29.19 7.44
N LEU A 33 -0.65 28.98 6.31
CA LEU A 33 -0.01 28.69 5.03
C LEU A 33 0.42 29.96 4.26
N LYS A 34 -0.04 31.16 4.64
CA LYS A 34 0.44 32.43 4.03
C LYS A 34 1.96 32.59 4.09
N TRP A 35 2.60 32.01 5.11
CA TRP A 35 4.03 32.13 5.36
C TRP A 35 4.86 31.02 4.71
N VAL A 36 4.22 30.00 4.13
CA VAL A 36 4.92 28.88 3.49
C VAL A 36 5.01 29.16 1.99
N ASN A 37 6.22 29.49 1.53
CA ASN A 37 6.50 29.53 0.10
C ASN A 37 6.47 28.09 -0.46
N LYS A 38 5.35 27.71 -1.07
CA LYS A 38 5.13 26.37 -1.64
C LYS A 38 6.21 25.98 -2.65
N LYS A 39 6.65 26.93 -3.50
CA LYS A 39 7.70 26.70 -4.49
C LYS A 39 9.03 26.38 -3.81
N SER A 40 9.44 27.20 -2.84
CA SER A 40 10.66 26.94 -2.06
C SER A 40 10.61 25.60 -1.31
N SER A 41 9.44 25.22 -0.79
CA SER A 41 9.25 23.95 -0.09
C SER A 41 9.34 22.77 -1.08
N LEU A 42 8.74 22.90 -2.26
CA LEU A 42 8.87 21.91 -3.34
C LEU A 42 10.33 21.74 -3.76
N ASP A 43 11.07 22.83 -3.96
CA ASP A 43 12.48 22.79 -4.34
C ASP A 43 13.33 22.07 -3.27
N LYS A 44 13.04 22.30 -1.98
CA LYS A 44 13.69 21.58 -0.88
C LYS A 44 13.40 20.07 -0.91
N VAL A 45 12.14 19.68 -1.13
CA VAL A 45 11.75 18.26 -1.24
C VAL A 45 12.48 17.59 -2.41
N LYS A 46 12.54 18.25 -3.57
CA LYS A 46 13.28 17.75 -4.74
C LYS A 46 14.77 17.58 -4.42
N ASN A 47 15.41 18.57 -3.81
CA ASN A 47 16.82 18.48 -3.43
C ASN A 47 17.09 17.36 -2.42
N MET A 48 16.19 17.12 -1.46
CA MET A 48 16.31 16.01 -0.51
C MET A 48 16.20 14.66 -1.20
N PHE A 49 15.28 14.52 -2.15
CA PHE A 49 15.13 13.32 -2.96
C PHE A 49 16.36 13.08 -3.83
N ASP A 50 16.82 14.09 -4.58
CA ASP A 50 18.01 13.99 -5.43
C ASP A 50 19.24 13.60 -4.61
N PHE A 51 19.41 14.19 -3.41
CA PHE A 51 20.45 13.80 -2.47
C PHE A 51 20.34 12.33 -2.07
N ALA A 52 19.18 11.87 -1.61
CA ALA A 52 19.01 10.48 -1.17
C ALA A 52 19.20 9.48 -2.32
N TYR A 53 18.62 9.77 -3.48
CA TYR A 53 18.69 8.93 -4.67
C TYR A 53 20.13 8.82 -5.21
N ALA A 54 20.86 9.93 -5.30
CA ALA A 54 22.26 9.92 -5.70
C ALA A 54 23.14 9.12 -4.73
N ASN A 55 22.91 9.24 -3.42
CA ASN A 55 23.63 8.45 -2.42
C ASN A 55 23.29 6.96 -2.49
N TYR A 56 22.03 6.59 -2.77
CA TYR A 56 21.68 5.20 -3.04
C TYR A 56 22.44 4.65 -4.24
N LEU A 57 22.45 5.36 -5.37
CA LEU A 57 23.18 4.94 -6.56
C LEU A 57 24.69 4.83 -6.32
N GLN A 58 25.26 5.71 -5.50
CA GLN A 58 26.70 5.74 -5.22
C GLN A 58 27.15 4.64 -4.25
N PHE A 59 26.39 4.42 -3.17
CA PHE A 59 26.86 3.64 -2.02
C PHE A 59 26.15 2.30 -1.83
N ALA A 60 24.98 2.12 -2.44
CA ALA A 60 24.13 0.96 -2.19
C ALA A 60 23.80 0.16 -3.44
N PHE A 61 23.52 0.78 -4.58
CA PHE A 61 23.24 0.04 -5.81
C PHE A 61 24.38 -0.96 -6.10
N PRO A 62 24.09 -2.26 -6.35
CA PRO A 62 22.79 -2.86 -6.68
C PRO A 62 22.02 -3.49 -5.50
N ALA A 63 22.34 -3.17 -4.25
CA ALA A 63 21.57 -3.66 -3.11
C ALA A 63 20.14 -3.07 -3.07
N ASP A 64 19.27 -3.67 -2.26
CA ASP A 64 17.88 -3.26 -2.14
C ASP A 64 17.74 -1.89 -1.46
N GLU A 65 18.51 -1.63 -0.41
CA GLU A 65 18.45 -0.40 0.36
C GLU A 65 19.85 0.18 0.61
N LEU A 66 19.89 1.49 0.84
CA LEU A 66 21.04 2.15 1.45
C LEU A 66 20.94 2.04 2.97
N ASN A 67 22.03 1.60 3.62
CA ASN A 67 22.28 1.86 5.02
C ASN A 67 22.97 3.23 5.15
N PRO A 68 22.24 4.31 5.50
CA PRO A 68 22.77 5.67 5.40
C PRO A 68 23.80 6.00 6.48
N LEU A 69 23.86 5.25 7.58
CA LEU A 69 24.85 5.47 8.63
C LEU A 69 26.20 4.85 8.27
N ASN A 70 26.17 3.70 7.60
CA ASN A 70 27.37 2.97 7.20
C ASN A 70 27.80 3.26 5.77
N CYS A 71 27.00 4.04 5.01
CA CYS A 71 27.19 4.28 3.58
C CYS A 71 27.44 2.98 2.79
N SER A 72 26.60 1.97 3.03
CA SER A 72 26.72 0.66 2.40
C SER A 72 25.37 0.12 1.95
N GLY A 73 25.37 -0.74 0.94
CA GLY A 73 24.18 -1.47 0.52
C GLY A 73 23.69 -2.47 1.57
N ARG A 74 22.37 -2.67 1.63
CA ARG A 74 21.69 -3.68 2.42
C ARG A 74 20.75 -4.46 1.51
N GLY A 75 20.79 -5.79 1.60
CA GLY A 75 19.94 -6.70 0.85
C GLY A 75 19.47 -7.85 1.73
N HIS A 76 19.11 -8.97 1.11
CA HIS A 76 18.68 -10.17 1.81
C HIS A 76 19.79 -10.65 2.76
N ASP A 77 19.41 -10.99 4.00
CA ASP A 77 20.29 -11.58 5.00
C ASP A 77 20.50 -13.07 4.69
N HIS A 78 21.54 -13.34 3.90
CA HIS A 78 21.94 -14.70 3.51
C HIS A 78 22.54 -15.51 4.65
N GLU A 79 23.11 -14.85 5.66
CA GLU A 79 23.68 -15.51 6.84
C GLU A 79 22.57 -16.01 7.78
N HIS A 80 21.44 -15.28 7.83
CA HIS A 80 20.28 -15.62 8.64
C HIS A 80 18.99 -15.67 7.79
N PRO A 81 18.75 -16.74 7.01
CA PRO A 81 17.55 -16.85 6.17
C PRO A 81 16.21 -16.77 6.92
N GLY A 82 16.20 -16.96 8.24
CA GLY A 82 15.04 -16.80 9.12
C GLY A 82 14.79 -15.36 9.61
N ASN A 83 15.60 -14.38 9.21
CA ASN A 83 15.48 -12.99 9.62
C ASN A 83 14.32 -12.29 8.90
N LEU A 84 13.09 -12.59 9.31
CA LEU A 84 11.87 -12.10 8.65
C LEU A 84 11.79 -10.56 8.62
N ASN A 85 12.30 -9.88 9.66
CA ASN A 85 12.32 -8.41 9.74
C ASN A 85 13.13 -7.75 8.61
N VAL A 86 13.99 -8.49 7.93
CA VAL A 86 14.80 -8.01 6.81
C VAL A 86 14.35 -8.68 5.52
N ASN A 87 14.30 -10.01 5.53
CA ASN A 87 14.13 -10.81 4.31
C ASN A 87 12.70 -10.77 3.76
N ASP A 88 11.69 -10.36 4.56
CA ASP A 88 10.33 -10.21 4.05
C ASP A 88 10.25 -9.16 2.93
N ALA A 89 11.02 -8.06 3.08
CA ALA A 89 11.08 -6.98 2.09
C ALA A 89 12.30 -7.07 1.18
N LEU A 90 13.47 -7.50 1.69
CA LEU A 90 14.73 -7.45 0.93
C LEU A 90 14.97 -8.78 0.19
N GLY A 91 14.76 -8.77 -1.13
CA GLY A 91 14.88 -9.93 -2.01
C GLY A 91 16.04 -9.89 -3.00
N ASP A 92 17.02 -9.01 -2.79
CA ASP A 92 18.10 -8.67 -3.73
C ASP A 92 17.59 -8.31 -5.13
N PHE A 93 16.49 -7.56 -5.19
CA PHE A 93 15.78 -7.18 -6.41
C PHE A 93 15.79 -5.65 -6.66
N HIS A 94 16.82 -4.97 -6.14
CA HIS A 94 17.04 -3.53 -6.31
C HIS A 94 15.86 -2.69 -5.78
N LEU A 95 15.32 -3.04 -4.60
CA LEU A 95 14.09 -2.46 -4.04
C LEU A 95 14.00 -0.95 -4.22
N THR A 96 14.97 -0.20 -3.70
CA THR A 96 14.97 1.28 -3.75
C THR A 96 15.00 1.82 -5.17
N LEU A 97 15.69 1.15 -6.11
CA LEU A 97 15.71 1.55 -7.51
C LEU A 97 14.30 1.45 -8.12
N VAL A 98 13.60 0.34 -7.87
CA VAL A 98 12.23 0.11 -8.36
C VAL A 98 11.24 1.05 -7.66
N ASP A 99 11.30 1.16 -6.32
CA ASP A 99 10.43 2.03 -5.51
C ASP A 99 10.60 3.54 -5.85
N SER A 100 11.68 3.93 -6.53
CA SER A 100 11.94 5.33 -6.88
C SER A 100 11.47 5.74 -8.28
N LEU A 101 11.07 4.78 -9.14
CA LEU A 101 10.77 5.04 -10.55
C LEU A 101 9.62 6.04 -10.73
N ASP A 102 8.48 5.80 -10.10
CA ASP A 102 7.32 6.69 -10.19
C ASP A 102 7.61 8.09 -9.62
N THR A 103 8.40 8.16 -8.56
CA THR A 103 8.77 9.41 -7.91
C THR A 103 9.70 10.24 -8.80
N LEU A 104 10.67 9.62 -9.48
CA LEU A 104 11.51 10.28 -10.49
C LEU A 104 10.65 10.90 -11.59
N ALA A 105 9.68 10.14 -12.11
CA ALA A 105 8.73 10.63 -13.10
C ALA A 105 7.92 11.82 -12.56
N ILE A 106 7.23 11.68 -11.43
CA ILE A 106 6.38 12.72 -10.83
C ILE A 106 7.18 14.01 -10.51
N MET A 107 8.45 13.88 -10.13
CA MET A 107 9.32 15.03 -9.87
C MET A 107 9.84 15.73 -11.14
N GLY A 108 9.59 15.15 -12.32
CA GLY A 108 10.04 15.65 -13.62
C GLY A 108 11.52 15.37 -13.88
N ARG A 109 12.08 14.31 -13.30
CA ARG A 109 13.47 13.85 -13.49
C ARG A 109 13.52 12.84 -14.65
N VAL A 110 13.25 13.34 -15.85
CA VAL A 110 13.02 12.51 -17.05
C VAL A 110 14.24 11.65 -17.41
N GLU A 111 15.44 12.25 -17.41
CA GLU A 111 16.67 11.53 -17.77
C GLU A 111 17.03 10.50 -16.71
N GLU A 112 16.89 10.85 -15.43
CA GLU A 112 17.14 9.93 -14.31
C GLU A 112 16.13 8.78 -14.28
N PHE A 113 14.86 9.04 -14.61
CA PHE A 113 13.84 8.00 -14.80
C PHE A 113 14.24 7.03 -15.92
N LYS A 114 14.58 7.55 -17.10
CA LYS A 114 15.02 6.74 -18.25
C LYS A 114 16.24 5.89 -17.90
N ASN A 115 17.22 6.46 -17.22
CA ASN A 115 18.40 5.76 -16.75
C ASN A 115 18.06 4.66 -15.73
N ALA A 116 17.19 4.97 -14.76
CA ALA A 116 16.74 3.99 -13.77
C ALA A 116 16.00 2.82 -14.39
N VAL A 117 15.09 3.07 -15.35
CA VAL A 117 14.38 2.03 -16.10
C VAL A 117 15.37 1.14 -16.86
N ASN A 118 16.35 1.72 -17.56
CA ASN A 118 17.41 0.94 -18.23
C ASN A 118 18.19 0.06 -17.25
N MET A 119 18.53 0.58 -16.06
CA MET A 119 19.20 -0.18 -15.01
C MET A 119 18.33 -1.35 -14.51
N VAL A 120 17.04 -1.12 -14.30
CA VAL A 120 16.09 -2.18 -13.92
C VAL A 120 16.03 -3.26 -14.99
N ILE A 121 15.80 -2.89 -16.26
CA ILE A 121 15.70 -3.85 -17.37
C ILE A 121 16.99 -4.68 -17.51
N SER A 122 18.16 -4.06 -17.28
CA SER A 122 19.45 -4.72 -17.49
C SER A 122 19.89 -5.61 -16.32
N ASN A 123 19.45 -5.34 -15.09
CA ASN A 123 20.00 -5.98 -13.88
C ASN A 123 18.98 -6.77 -13.06
N LEU A 124 17.69 -6.44 -13.14
CA LEU A 124 16.67 -7.07 -12.32
C LEU A 124 16.42 -8.51 -12.76
N SER A 125 16.52 -9.44 -11.79
CA SER A 125 16.16 -10.84 -12.00
C SER A 125 15.58 -11.44 -10.73
N PHE A 126 14.44 -12.10 -10.87
CA PHE A 126 13.76 -12.83 -9.81
C PHE A 126 14.20 -14.30 -9.69
N ASN A 127 15.10 -14.79 -10.55
CA ASN A 127 15.61 -16.16 -10.45
C ASN A 127 16.68 -16.28 -9.36
N ARG A 128 16.26 -16.15 -8.08
CA ARG A 128 17.14 -16.12 -6.90
C ARG A 128 16.60 -17.03 -5.81
N ASN A 129 17.49 -17.76 -5.13
CA ASN A 129 17.10 -18.62 -4.00
C ASN A 129 16.96 -17.82 -2.70
N VAL A 130 16.09 -16.82 -2.69
CA VAL A 130 15.77 -15.98 -1.52
C VAL A 130 14.28 -16.05 -1.22
N ARG A 131 13.92 -15.94 0.06
CA ARG A 131 12.53 -16.01 0.51
C ARG A 131 12.06 -14.60 0.87
N VAL A 132 10.93 -14.19 0.30
CA VAL A 132 10.33 -12.87 0.53
C VAL A 132 8.85 -13.00 0.89
N GLN A 133 8.27 -11.93 1.41
CA GLN A 133 6.84 -11.84 1.70
C GLN A 133 6.06 -11.45 0.43
N VAL A 134 4.93 -12.13 0.20
CA VAL A 134 4.04 -11.85 -0.94
C VAL A 134 3.54 -10.41 -0.89
N PHE A 135 3.17 -9.94 0.30
CA PHE A 135 2.71 -8.57 0.54
C PHE A 135 3.75 -7.52 0.13
N GLU A 136 4.95 -7.56 0.72
CA GLU A 136 6.00 -6.58 0.41
C GLU A 136 6.42 -6.64 -1.06
N ALA A 137 6.64 -7.83 -1.63
CA ALA A 137 6.98 -7.95 -3.04
C ALA A 137 5.88 -7.42 -3.97
N SER A 138 4.60 -7.51 -3.57
CA SER A 138 3.48 -6.96 -4.34
C SER A 138 3.43 -5.45 -4.26
N ILE A 139 3.38 -4.87 -3.06
CA ILE A 139 3.19 -3.41 -2.91
C ILE A 139 4.45 -2.59 -3.26
N ARG A 140 5.63 -3.22 -3.26
CA ARG A 140 6.93 -2.59 -3.59
C ARG A 140 7.27 -2.79 -5.05
N ILE A 141 7.56 -4.04 -5.42
CA ILE A 141 8.16 -4.36 -6.70
C ILE A 141 7.11 -4.47 -7.79
N LEU A 142 6.06 -5.26 -7.58
CA LEU A 142 4.99 -5.36 -8.56
C LEU A 142 4.32 -4.00 -8.77
N GLY A 143 3.98 -3.30 -7.68
CA GLY A 143 3.44 -1.94 -7.72
C GLY A 143 4.35 -0.94 -8.44
N GLY A 144 5.65 -0.90 -8.10
CA GLY A 144 6.62 0.01 -8.73
C GLY A 144 6.88 -0.28 -10.20
N LEU A 145 6.92 -1.55 -10.62
CA LEU A 145 7.05 -1.93 -12.02
C LEU A 145 5.81 -1.55 -12.83
N LEU A 146 4.61 -1.80 -12.28
CA LEU A 146 3.34 -1.45 -12.94
C LEU A 146 3.15 0.07 -13.03
N SER A 147 3.43 0.82 -11.96
CA SER A 147 3.31 2.28 -11.97
C SER A 147 4.27 2.91 -12.98
N ALA A 148 5.53 2.47 -13.01
CA ALA A 148 6.50 2.93 -13.99
C ALA A 148 6.13 2.54 -15.43
N HIS A 149 5.56 1.35 -15.64
CA HIS A 149 5.06 0.92 -16.95
C HIS A 149 3.90 1.80 -17.44
N LEU A 150 2.94 2.12 -16.57
CA LEU A 150 1.84 3.02 -16.90
C LEU A 150 2.36 4.43 -17.26
N LEU A 151 3.31 4.96 -16.49
CA LEU A 151 3.89 6.29 -16.72
C LEU A 151 4.69 6.37 -18.03
N ILE A 152 5.52 5.36 -18.34
CA ILE A 152 6.36 5.37 -19.55
C ILE A 152 5.56 5.15 -20.83
N THR A 153 4.37 4.53 -20.72
CA THR A 153 3.47 4.26 -21.85
C THR A 153 2.30 5.24 -21.98
N ASP A 154 2.13 6.16 -21.02
CA ASP A 154 1.06 7.14 -21.02
C ASP A 154 1.16 8.07 -22.26
N PRO A 155 0.19 8.03 -23.19
CA PRO A 155 0.21 8.88 -24.38
C PRO A 155 0.09 10.37 -24.05
N ALA A 156 -0.43 10.74 -22.88
CA ALA A 156 -0.53 12.13 -22.45
C ALA A 156 0.80 12.70 -21.95
N GLN A 157 1.77 11.84 -21.59
CA GLN A 157 3.08 12.23 -21.07
C GLN A 157 3.01 13.35 -20.00
N PRO A 158 2.23 13.17 -18.91
CA PRO A 158 1.93 14.25 -17.96
C PRO A 158 3.17 14.79 -17.23
N PHE A 159 4.26 14.02 -17.21
CA PHE A 159 5.51 14.36 -16.53
C PHE A 159 6.71 14.51 -17.49
N GLY A 160 6.44 14.77 -18.77
CA GLY A 160 7.46 14.91 -19.82
C GLY A 160 7.66 13.62 -20.62
N ASP A 161 8.58 13.66 -21.59
CA ASP A 161 8.87 12.51 -22.45
C ASP A 161 9.63 11.43 -21.68
N LEU A 162 8.91 10.57 -20.96
CA LEU A 162 9.48 9.45 -20.20
C LEU A 162 9.86 8.27 -21.10
N ARG A 163 9.36 8.21 -22.33
CA ARG A 163 9.46 7.02 -23.19
C ARG A 163 10.92 6.75 -23.59
N LEU A 164 11.37 5.54 -23.32
CA LEU A 164 12.67 5.04 -23.81
C LEU A 164 12.56 4.62 -25.27
N ASN A 165 13.60 4.89 -26.05
CA ASN A 165 13.68 4.41 -27.42
C ASN A 165 13.78 2.88 -27.44
N GLY A 166 12.88 2.23 -28.17
CA GLY A 166 12.84 0.76 -28.26
C GLY A 166 12.13 0.06 -27.10
N TYR A 167 11.54 0.78 -26.15
CA TYR A 167 10.77 0.17 -25.05
C TYR A 167 9.56 -0.60 -25.57
N ASP A 168 9.48 -1.88 -25.21
CA ASP A 168 8.46 -2.84 -25.66
C ASP A 168 7.76 -3.55 -24.49
N GLY A 169 7.64 -2.85 -23.35
CA GLY A 169 6.91 -3.34 -22.18
C GLY A 169 7.73 -4.23 -21.26
N GLU A 170 9.05 -4.09 -21.24
CA GLU A 170 9.96 -4.88 -20.42
C GLU A 170 9.61 -4.82 -18.92
N LEU A 171 9.13 -3.67 -18.42
CA LEU A 171 8.67 -3.55 -17.02
C LEU A 171 7.40 -4.37 -16.76
N LEU A 172 6.47 -4.43 -17.72
CA LEU A 172 5.28 -5.27 -17.62
C LEU A 172 5.65 -6.76 -17.68
N GLN A 173 6.65 -7.13 -18.49
CA GLN A 173 7.18 -8.49 -18.54
C GLN A 173 7.81 -8.91 -17.19
N LEU A 174 8.57 -8.01 -16.56
CA LEU A 174 9.12 -8.22 -15.21
C LEU A 174 8.01 -8.34 -14.16
N ALA A 175 7.00 -7.46 -14.20
CA ALA A 175 5.83 -7.54 -13.33
C ALA A 175 5.10 -8.88 -13.47
N HIS A 176 4.91 -9.34 -14.71
CA HIS A 176 4.30 -10.62 -15.03
C HIS A 176 5.14 -11.81 -14.51
N ASP A 177 6.46 -11.80 -14.68
CA ASP A 177 7.36 -12.84 -14.13
C ASP A 177 7.25 -12.94 -12.61
N LEU A 178 7.27 -11.80 -11.90
CA LEU A 178 7.14 -11.76 -10.46
C LEU A 178 5.79 -12.31 -9.99
N ALA A 179 4.69 -11.88 -10.60
CA ALA A 179 3.35 -12.34 -10.25
C ALA A 179 3.17 -13.85 -10.50
N ASN A 180 3.73 -14.38 -11.60
CA ASN A 180 3.70 -15.82 -11.88
C ASN A 180 4.40 -16.65 -10.80
N ARG A 181 5.50 -16.15 -10.25
CA ARG A 181 6.21 -16.82 -9.15
C ARG A 181 5.39 -16.86 -7.85
N MET A 182 4.45 -15.93 -7.68
CA MET A 182 3.57 -15.87 -6.52
C MET A 182 2.36 -16.81 -6.64
N LEU A 183 1.90 -17.17 -7.84
CA LEU A 183 0.62 -17.88 -8.03
C LEU A 183 0.49 -19.16 -7.19
N ASN A 184 1.58 -19.90 -7.01
CA ASN A 184 1.58 -21.15 -6.23
C ASN A 184 1.20 -20.96 -4.77
N VAL A 185 1.31 -19.75 -4.20
CA VAL A 185 0.93 -19.54 -2.79
C VAL A 185 -0.59 -19.59 -2.59
N PHE A 186 -1.38 -19.25 -3.61
CA PHE A 186 -2.81 -18.98 -3.49
C PHE A 186 -3.68 -20.24 -3.41
N ASP A 187 -3.21 -21.36 -3.95
CA ASP A 187 -3.97 -22.62 -4.02
C ASP A 187 -3.36 -23.72 -3.14
N ALA A 188 -2.26 -23.43 -2.44
CA ALA A 188 -1.52 -24.44 -1.68
C ALA A 188 -2.04 -24.69 -0.26
N SER A 189 -2.84 -23.78 0.29
CA SER A 189 -3.39 -23.95 1.65
C SER A 189 -4.78 -24.60 1.60
N PRO A 190 -5.13 -25.46 2.59
CA PRO A 190 -6.49 -26.02 2.67
C PRO A 190 -7.60 -24.99 2.84
N SER A 191 -7.29 -23.80 3.37
CA SER A 191 -8.29 -22.74 3.56
C SER A 191 -8.56 -21.91 2.31
N GLY A 192 -7.70 -22.00 1.28
CA GLY A 192 -7.74 -21.15 0.09
C GLY A 192 -7.10 -19.77 0.28
N LEU A 193 -6.53 -19.48 1.45
CA LEU A 193 -5.75 -18.28 1.73
C LEU A 193 -4.29 -18.44 1.30
N PRO A 194 -3.63 -17.38 0.81
CA PRO A 194 -2.28 -17.48 0.31
C PRO A 194 -1.28 -17.66 1.45
N TYR A 195 -0.30 -18.55 1.30
CA TYR A 195 0.85 -18.52 2.19
C TYR A 195 1.55 -17.16 2.11
N PRO A 196 1.98 -16.58 3.25
CA PRO A 196 2.46 -15.20 3.29
C PRO A 196 3.82 -15.02 2.60
N ARG A 197 4.56 -16.09 2.33
CA ARG A 197 5.94 -16.06 1.85
C ARG A 197 6.17 -17.10 0.76
N PHE A 198 7.05 -16.75 -0.16
CA PHE A 198 7.49 -17.61 -1.25
C PHE A 198 8.98 -17.40 -1.53
N ASN A 199 9.59 -18.32 -2.25
CA ASN A 199 10.96 -18.19 -2.73
C ASN A 199 10.94 -17.66 -4.18
N LEU A 200 11.71 -16.63 -4.48
CA LEU A 200 11.68 -16.00 -5.81
C LEU A 200 12.03 -16.99 -6.92
N GLY A 201 13.04 -17.84 -6.72
CA GLY A 201 13.49 -18.81 -7.72
C GLY A 201 12.62 -20.07 -7.81
N SER A 202 12.25 -20.65 -6.66
CA SER A 202 11.59 -21.97 -6.59
C SER A 202 10.09 -21.93 -6.26
N GLY A 203 9.51 -20.75 -6.05
CA GLY A 203 8.11 -20.61 -5.65
C GLY A 203 7.87 -21.06 -4.19
N LEU A 204 6.79 -21.80 -3.96
CA LEU A 204 6.45 -22.29 -2.62
C LEU A 204 7.36 -23.47 -2.21
N LYS A 205 7.88 -23.47 -0.97
CA LYS A 205 8.62 -24.59 -0.37
C LYS A 205 7.84 -25.21 0.80
N ASP A 206 8.00 -26.50 1.05
CA ASP A 206 7.23 -27.33 2.01
C ASP A 206 7.30 -26.95 3.50
N ASN A 207 7.85 -25.79 3.87
CA ASN A 207 8.05 -25.39 5.27
C ASN A 207 7.90 -23.87 5.46
N THR A 208 6.77 -23.33 5.00
CA THR A 208 6.42 -21.92 5.19
C THR A 208 5.67 -21.70 6.50
N THR A 209 5.75 -20.48 7.02
CA THR A 209 4.92 -20.02 8.14
C THR A 209 3.46 -19.89 7.69
N SER A 210 2.51 -20.47 8.42
CA SER A 210 1.08 -20.35 8.11
C SER A 210 0.46 -19.03 8.59
N GLU A 211 1.18 -18.20 9.34
CA GLU A 211 0.64 -16.97 9.91
C GLU A 211 0.71 -15.80 8.92
N ALA A 212 -0.46 -15.32 8.50
CA ALA A 212 -0.59 -14.13 7.67
C ALA A 212 -1.37 -13.05 8.42
N CYS A 213 -0.96 -11.78 8.29
CA CYS A 213 -1.80 -10.67 8.75
C CYS A 213 -2.92 -10.38 7.74
N LEU A 214 -4.02 -9.75 8.18
CA LEU A 214 -5.16 -9.41 7.33
C LEU A 214 -4.72 -8.58 6.11
N ALA A 215 -3.96 -7.51 6.35
CA ALA A 215 -3.37 -6.69 5.29
C ALA A 215 -2.48 -7.52 4.35
N GLY A 216 -1.58 -8.33 4.90
CA GLY A 216 -0.64 -9.11 4.11
C GLY A 216 -1.29 -10.15 3.19
N ALA A 217 -2.43 -10.72 3.60
CA ALA A 217 -3.20 -11.65 2.78
C ALA A 217 -4.14 -10.95 1.80
N GLY A 218 -4.74 -9.83 2.19
CA GLY A 218 -5.84 -9.20 1.44
C GLY A 218 -5.47 -8.00 0.56
N SER A 219 -4.27 -7.43 0.72
CA SER A 219 -3.85 -6.22 -0.01
C SER A 219 -3.02 -6.54 -1.25
N LEU A 220 -3.61 -7.33 -2.16
CA LEU A 220 -2.99 -7.75 -3.43
C LEU A 220 -3.81 -7.36 -4.66
N LEU A 221 -5.11 -7.08 -4.47
CA LEU A 221 -6.08 -6.91 -5.54
C LEU A 221 -5.81 -5.69 -6.44
N LEU A 222 -5.18 -4.64 -5.90
CA LEU A 222 -4.88 -3.44 -6.68
C LEU A 222 -3.84 -3.75 -7.78
N GLU A 223 -2.71 -4.31 -7.39
CA GLU A 223 -1.61 -4.65 -8.31
C GLU A 223 -2.01 -5.80 -9.24
N PHE A 224 -2.62 -6.87 -8.69
CA PHE A 224 -3.04 -8.02 -9.48
C PHE A 224 -4.19 -7.67 -10.45
N GLY A 225 -5.09 -6.77 -10.04
CA GLY A 225 -6.14 -6.21 -10.89
C GLY A 225 -5.56 -5.38 -12.04
N CYS A 226 -4.61 -4.51 -11.75
CA CYS A 226 -3.90 -3.71 -12.75
C CYS A 226 -3.15 -4.58 -13.75
N LEU A 227 -2.39 -5.58 -13.25
CA LEU A 227 -1.68 -6.54 -14.09
C LEU A 227 -2.64 -7.29 -15.03
N SER A 228 -3.77 -7.75 -14.51
CA SER A 228 -4.79 -8.46 -15.30
C SER A 228 -5.35 -7.59 -16.42
N ALA A 229 -5.62 -6.32 -16.13
CA ALA A 229 -6.12 -5.36 -17.11
C ALA A 229 -5.09 -5.09 -18.22
N LEU A 230 -3.81 -4.96 -17.87
CA LEU A 230 -2.73 -4.72 -18.82
C LEU A 230 -2.40 -5.93 -19.70
N LEU A 231 -2.48 -7.15 -19.13
CA LEU A 231 -2.23 -8.39 -19.87
C LEU A 231 -3.45 -8.93 -20.61
N ASN A 232 -4.65 -8.42 -20.32
CA ASN A 232 -5.91 -9.01 -20.72
C ASN A 232 -6.04 -10.49 -20.28
N ASP A 233 -5.59 -10.78 -19.06
CA ASP A 233 -5.64 -12.10 -18.42
C ASP A 233 -6.28 -11.98 -17.03
N PRO A 234 -7.48 -12.55 -16.79
CA PRO A 234 -8.19 -12.39 -15.52
C PRO A 234 -7.59 -13.16 -14.35
N THR A 235 -6.58 -14.00 -14.58
CA THR A 235 -6.03 -14.93 -13.57
C THR A 235 -5.65 -14.21 -12.28
N TYR A 236 -4.86 -13.14 -12.36
CA TYR A 236 -4.33 -12.43 -11.19
C TYR A 236 -5.44 -11.72 -10.39
N ALA A 237 -6.33 -11.00 -11.07
CA ALA A 237 -7.47 -10.33 -10.46
C ALA A 237 -8.39 -11.35 -9.77
N SER A 238 -8.63 -12.49 -10.42
CA SER A 238 -9.52 -13.52 -9.89
C SER A 238 -8.98 -14.15 -8.62
N VAL A 239 -7.69 -14.52 -8.57
CA VAL A 239 -7.10 -15.15 -7.37
C VAL A 239 -7.03 -14.18 -6.20
N SER A 240 -6.63 -12.93 -6.42
CA SER A 240 -6.55 -11.91 -5.37
C SER A 240 -7.95 -11.54 -4.85
N ARG A 241 -8.93 -11.38 -5.74
CA ARG A 241 -10.33 -11.09 -5.36
C ARG A 241 -10.95 -12.22 -4.56
N ARG A 242 -10.70 -13.48 -4.92
CA ARG A 242 -11.15 -14.66 -4.17
C ARG A 242 -10.65 -14.60 -2.72
N VAL A 243 -9.39 -14.24 -2.51
CA VAL A 243 -8.80 -14.12 -1.16
C VAL A 243 -9.48 -13.01 -0.36
N VAL A 244 -9.71 -11.84 -0.96
CA VAL A 244 -10.44 -10.74 -0.29
C VAL A 244 -11.83 -11.18 0.16
N LEU A 245 -12.57 -11.88 -0.70
CA LEU A 245 -13.89 -12.42 -0.36
C LEU A 245 -13.83 -13.49 0.74
N ASP A 246 -12.85 -14.40 0.70
CA ASP A 246 -12.72 -15.44 1.73
C ASP A 246 -12.38 -14.83 3.10
N LEU A 247 -11.45 -13.86 3.14
CA LEU A 247 -11.15 -13.09 4.35
C LEU A 247 -12.39 -12.36 4.87
N TRP A 248 -13.14 -11.71 3.98
CA TRP A 248 -14.39 -11.04 4.29
C TRP A 248 -15.34 -12.02 4.98
N HIS A 249 -15.60 -13.20 4.42
CA HIS A 249 -16.50 -14.20 5.00
C HIS A 249 -16.08 -14.74 6.38
N ARG A 250 -14.85 -14.48 6.83
CA ARG A 250 -14.34 -14.87 8.15
C ARG A 250 -14.52 -13.78 9.22
N ARG A 251 -15.27 -12.71 8.94
CA ARG A 251 -15.69 -11.71 9.94
C ARG A 251 -16.44 -12.35 11.10
N SER A 252 -16.32 -11.73 12.27
CA SER A 252 -17.16 -12.06 13.42
C SER A 252 -18.63 -11.89 13.06
N SER A 253 -19.44 -12.94 13.26
CA SER A 253 -20.89 -12.86 13.04
C SER A 253 -21.62 -11.99 14.08
N VAL A 254 -20.91 -11.53 15.12
CA VAL A 254 -21.47 -10.72 16.20
C VAL A 254 -21.20 -9.23 15.98
N THR A 255 -19.96 -8.88 15.67
CA THR A 255 -19.49 -7.49 15.56
C THR A 255 -19.23 -7.07 14.12
N GLY A 256 -19.11 -8.00 13.18
CA GLY A 256 -18.65 -7.73 11.82
C GLY A 256 -17.14 -7.46 11.70
N LEU A 257 -16.34 -7.58 12.77
CA LEU A 257 -14.91 -7.25 12.73
C LEU A 257 -14.02 -8.41 12.21
N LEU A 258 -12.82 -8.06 11.73
CA LEU A 258 -11.76 -8.98 11.30
C LEU A 258 -10.63 -9.03 12.34
N GLY A 259 -9.97 -10.18 12.49
CA GLY A 259 -8.78 -10.30 13.32
C GLY A 259 -7.52 -9.75 12.63
N ALA A 260 -6.41 -9.70 13.36
CA ALA A 260 -5.14 -9.20 12.87
C ALA A 260 -4.32 -10.27 12.15
N THR A 261 -4.35 -11.50 12.67
CA THR A 261 -3.51 -12.61 12.17
C THR A 261 -4.34 -13.86 12.02
N ILE A 262 -4.27 -14.47 10.85
CA ILE A 262 -4.97 -15.70 10.47
C ILE A 262 -3.95 -16.81 10.20
N ASP A 263 -4.28 -18.02 10.65
CA ASP A 263 -3.58 -19.22 10.21
C ASP A 263 -4.16 -19.66 8.87
N VAL A 264 -3.36 -19.63 7.80
CA VAL A 264 -3.82 -19.96 6.43
C VAL A 264 -4.06 -21.46 6.23
N ASN A 265 -3.60 -22.33 7.12
CA ASN A 265 -3.88 -23.77 7.00
C ASN A 265 -5.27 -24.11 7.53
N THR A 266 -5.62 -23.52 8.67
CA THR A 266 -6.89 -23.76 9.37
C THR A 266 -7.98 -22.74 9.01
N GLY A 267 -7.59 -21.58 8.46
CA GLY A 267 -8.46 -20.46 8.19
C GLY A 267 -9.01 -19.77 9.45
N LYS A 268 -8.36 -19.94 10.61
CA LYS A 268 -8.82 -19.39 11.90
C LYS A 268 -7.96 -18.20 12.33
N TRP A 269 -8.63 -17.19 12.88
CA TRP A 269 -7.94 -16.05 13.51
C TRP A 269 -7.17 -16.48 14.75
N ILE A 270 -5.84 -16.32 14.71
CA ILE A 270 -4.94 -16.54 15.83
C ILE A 270 -4.92 -15.30 16.72
N ASN A 271 -4.65 -14.13 16.10
CA ASN A 271 -4.71 -12.85 16.78
C ASN A 271 -6.05 -12.17 16.48
N ARG A 272 -6.84 -12.01 17.53
CA ARG A 272 -8.22 -11.50 17.49
C ARG A 272 -8.30 -9.99 17.61
N MET A 273 -7.17 -9.29 17.73
CA MET A 273 -7.15 -7.84 17.69
C MET A 273 -7.72 -7.34 16.36
N SER A 274 -8.64 -6.39 16.42
CA SER A 274 -9.19 -5.66 15.29
C SER A 274 -8.80 -4.19 15.44
N GLY A 275 -8.31 -3.60 14.35
CA GLY A 275 -7.84 -2.24 14.31
C GLY A 275 -7.86 -1.67 12.90
N ILE A 276 -7.31 -0.48 12.75
CA ILE A 276 -7.07 0.21 11.47
C ILE A 276 -5.58 0.51 11.26
N GLY A 277 -4.71 -0.13 12.05
CA GLY A 277 -3.26 0.08 12.04
C GLY A 277 -2.52 -1.07 11.40
N ALA A 278 -1.26 -1.23 11.81
CA ALA A 278 -0.37 -2.24 11.26
C ALA A 278 -1.02 -3.63 11.25
N GLY A 279 -1.14 -4.22 10.06
CA GLY A 279 -1.73 -5.54 9.86
C GLY A 279 -3.22 -5.54 9.48
N HIS A 280 -3.91 -4.40 9.52
CA HIS A 280 -5.29 -4.23 9.06
C HIS A 280 -5.46 -3.13 8.01
N ASP A 281 -4.73 -2.02 8.19
CA ASP A 281 -4.80 -0.77 7.43
C ASP A 281 -5.18 -0.91 5.94
N SER A 282 -4.30 -1.52 5.17
CA SER A 282 -4.34 -1.59 3.72
C SER A 282 -5.39 -2.56 3.20
N PHE A 283 -5.96 -3.43 4.04
CA PHE A 283 -7.11 -4.25 3.63
C PHE A 283 -8.31 -3.35 3.33
N TYR A 284 -8.64 -2.46 4.25
CA TYR A 284 -9.75 -1.53 4.09
C TYR A 284 -9.46 -0.48 3.00
N GLU A 285 -8.21 -0.01 2.93
CA GLU A 285 -7.79 0.90 1.85
C GLU A 285 -7.99 0.26 0.46
N TYR A 286 -7.69 -1.04 0.30
CA TYR A 286 -7.83 -1.74 -0.97
C TYR A 286 -9.30 -1.94 -1.35
N LEU A 287 -10.19 -2.18 -0.40
CA LEU A 287 -11.63 -2.23 -0.68
C LEU A 287 -12.11 -0.92 -1.33
N HIS A 288 -11.73 0.22 -0.74
CA HIS A 288 -12.07 1.53 -1.29
C HIS A 288 -11.39 1.80 -2.64
N LYS A 289 -10.06 1.62 -2.72
CA LYS A 289 -9.30 1.93 -3.93
C LYS A 289 -9.72 1.08 -5.13
N THR A 290 -10.03 -0.20 -4.92
CA THR A 290 -10.48 -1.08 -6.01
C THR A 290 -11.88 -0.71 -6.50
N ALA A 291 -12.76 -0.23 -5.61
CA ALA A 291 -14.05 0.34 -6.00
C ALA A 291 -13.87 1.58 -6.88
N VAL A 292 -12.93 2.47 -6.54
CA VAL A 292 -12.66 3.69 -7.32
C VAL A 292 -11.96 3.39 -8.66
N ILE A 293 -10.89 2.60 -8.65
CA ILE A 293 -10.04 2.38 -9.83
C ILE A 293 -10.70 1.44 -10.83
N PHE A 294 -11.35 0.36 -10.37
CA PHE A 294 -11.94 -0.66 -11.24
C PHE A 294 -13.47 -0.55 -11.35
N GLY A 295 -14.11 0.35 -10.61
CA GLY A 295 -15.57 0.40 -10.53
C GLY A 295 -16.17 -0.84 -9.85
N ASP A 296 -15.41 -1.56 -9.01
CA ASP A 296 -15.91 -2.78 -8.34
C ASP A 296 -16.88 -2.40 -7.21
N ARG A 297 -18.17 -2.41 -7.56
CA ARG A 297 -19.28 -2.11 -6.64
C ARG A 297 -19.26 -3.00 -5.39
N GLN A 298 -18.91 -4.29 -5.51
CA GLN A 298 -18.92 -5.19 -4.36
C GLN A 298 -17.85 -4.78 -3.34
N MET A 299 -16.65 -4.39 -3.81
CA MET A 299 -15.60 -3.90 -2.91
C MET A 299 -16.01 -2.60 -2.22
N GLY A 300 -16.73 -1.71 -2.93
CA GLY A 300 -17.27 -0.48 -2.34
C GLY A 300 -18.32 -0.73 -1.26
N GLU A 301 -19.26 -1.65 -1.51
CA GLU A 301 -20.27 -2.06 -0.51
C GLU A 301 -19.61 -2.68 0.73
N MET A 302 -18.57 -3.51 0.53
CA MET A 302 -17.78 -4.07 1.61
C MET A 302 -17.04 -2.99 2.41
N PHE A 303 -16.47 -1.99 1.75
CA PHE A 303 -15.81 -0.88 2.41
C PHE A 303 -16.78 -0.08 3.30
N GLU A 304 -17.98 0.22 2.82
CA GLU A 304 -19.01 0.94 3.57
C GLU A 304 -19.47 0.16 4.81
N GLU A 305 -19.69 -1.14 4.67
CA GLU A 305 -20.04 -2.01 5.79
C GLU A 305 -18.91 -2.05 6.83
N ALA A 306 -17.66 -2.15 6.38
CA ALA A 306 -16.49 -2.10 7.25
C ALA A 306 -16.38 -0.74 7.96
N LEU A 307 -16.56 0.37 7.24
CA LEU A 307 -16.47 1.72 7.78
C LEU A 307 -17.47 1.95 8.91
N ASN A 308 -18.73 1.53 8.71
CA ASN A 308 -19.77 1.63 9.74
C ASN A 308 -19.43 0.79 10.97
N THR A 309 -19.00 -0.44 10.75
CA THR A 309 -18.57 -1.36 11.81
C THR A 309 -17.39 -0.81 12.60
N LEU A 310 -16.36 -0.30 11.93
CA LEU A 310 -15.16 0.26 12.53
C LEU A 310 -15.49 1.54 13.33
N ARG A 311 -16.33 2.42 12.80
CA ARG A 311 -16.80 3.61 13.51
C ARG A 311 -17.57 3.26 14.78
N TYR A 312 -18.40 2.23 14.74
CA TYR A 312 -19.19 1.81 15.90
C TYR A 312 -18.31 1.23 17.01
N HIS A 313 -17.37 0.33 16.67
CA HIS A 313 -16.61 -0.40 17.67
C HIS A 313 -15.30 0.25 18.11
N LEU A 314 -14.56 0.90 17.19
CA LEU A 314 -13.19 1.36 17.48
C LEU A 314 -13.17 2.84 17.89
N ARG A 315 -14.07 3.67 17.34
CA ARG A 315 -14.05 5.12 17.55
C ARG A 315 -14.47 5.46 18.99
N SER A 316 -13.66 6.23 19.69
CA SER A 316 -13.98 6.76 21.02
C SER A 316 -15.26 7.60 21.01
N LEU A 317 -16.18 7.33 21.94
CA LEU A 317 -17.35 8.16 22.20
C LEU A 317 -16.95 9.52 22.79
N GLY A 318 -17.75 10.57 22.54
CA GLY A 318 -17.59 11.88 23.16
C GLY A 318 -16.48 12.77 22.57
N SER A 319 -16.05 12.50 21.33
CA SER A 319 -15.13 13.41 20.64
C SER A 319 -15.86 14.69 20.23
N ASP A 320 -15.40 15.82 20.76
CA ASP A 320 -15.90 17.13 20.40
C ASP A 320 -14.80 17.90 19.66
N CYS A 321 -14.26 17.31 18.59
CA CYS A 321 -13.06 17.81 17.88
C CYS A 321 -13.20 19.22 17.28
N LEU A 322 -14.38 19.84 17.42
CA LEU A 322 -14.71 21.19 16.98
C LEU A 322 -14.68 22.22 18.11
N THR A 323 -14.39 21.83 19.36
CA THR A 323 -14.26 22.75 20.50
C THR A 323 -12.82 22.83 21.01
N GLU A 324 -12.44 23.98 21.58
CA GLU A 324 -11.10 24.20 22.17
C GLU A 324 -10.77 23.19 23.29
N SER A 325 -11.79 22.65 23.97
CA SER A 325 -11.67 21.63 25.01
C SER A 325 -11.89 20.20 24.51
N GLY A 326 -12.11 20.03 23.21
CA GLY A 326 -12.46 18.76 22.60
C GLY A 326 -11.27 17.85 22.35
N TYR A 327 -11.46 16.54 22.59
CA TYR A 327 -10.48 15.53 22.24
C TYR A 327 -10.76 14.96 20.84
N PRO A 328 -9.74 14.77 19.98
CA PRO A 328 -9.94 14.10 18.70
C PRO A 328 -10.46 12.69 18.92
N SER A 329 -11.30 12.19 17.99
CA SER A 329 -11.70 10.79 18.02
C SER A 329 -10.46 9.91 17.82
N VAL A 330 -10.29 8.90 18.67
CA VAL A 330 -9.26 7.87 18.52
C VAL A 330 -9.93 6.57 18.14
N TYR A 331 -9.32 5.82 17.22
CA TYR A 331 -9.73 4.46 16.87
C TYR A 331 -8.88 3.48 17.68
N TRP A 332 -9.45 2.96 18.76
CA TRP A 332 -8.76 2.00 19.62
C TRP A 332 -8.80 0.60 19.04
N ASN A 333 -7.75 -0.18 19.27
CA ASN A 333 -7.79 -1.60 18.93
C ASN A 333 -8.72 -2.34 19.89
N VAL A 334 -9.58 -3.20 19.34
CA VAL A 334 -10.59 -3.97 20.08
C VAL A 334 -10.46 -5.46 19.78
N ASP A 335 -11.07 -6.31 20.59
CA ASP A 335 -11.21 -7.74 20.29
C ASP A 335 -12.32 -7.94 19.25
N MET A 336 -12.04 -8.70 18.20
CA MET A 336 -12.94 -8.87 17.07
C MET A 336 -14.28 -9.51 17.45
N TYR A 337 -14.39 -10.29 18.53
CA TYR A 337 -15.65 -10.95 18.88
C TYR A 337 -16.48 -10.17 19.90
N THR A 338 -15.82 -9.43 20.78
CA THR A 338 -16.47 -8.75 21.90
C THR A 338 -16.56 -7.24 21.72
N GLY A 339 -15.74 -6.64 20.86
CA GLY A 339 -15.61 -5.18 20.73
C GLY A 339 -14.94 -4.51 21.93
N ASN A 340 -14.44 -5.28 22.90
CA ASN A 340 -13.74 -4.73 24.05
C ASN A 340 -12.35 -4.25 23.65
N ARG A 341 -11.95 -3.08 24.15
CA ARG A 341 -10.59 -2.53 23.92
C ARG A 341 -9.52 -3.50 24.43
N VAL A 342 -8.53 -3.80 23.59
CA VAL A 342 -7.45 -4.75 23.92
C VAL A 342 -6.12 -4.09 24.24
N ASN A 343 -5.91 -2.83 23.85
CA ASN A 343 -4.70 -2.08 24.19
C ASN A 343 -4.99 -0.57 24.32
N PHE A 344 -3.97 0.17 24.74
CA PHE A 344 -4.00 1.63 24.92
C PHE A 344 -2.96 2.34 24.05
N TRP A 345 -2.47 1.67 23.01
CA TRP A 345 -1.54 2.25 22.06
C TRP A 345 -2.17 2.28 20.67
N ILE A 346 -1.74 3.27 19.90
CA ILE A 346 -2.00 3.38 18.47
C ILE A 346 -0.64 3.43 17.78
N ASP A 347 -0.50 2.72 16.67
CA ASP A 347 0.71 2.80 15.85
C ASP A 347 0.62 3.96 14.86
N THR A 348 1.77 4.38 14.34
CA THR A 348 1.85 5.50 13.40
C THR A 348 1.24 5.16 12.03
N LEU A 349 1.05 3.88 11.67
CA LEU A 349 0.49 3.48 10.38
C LEU A 349 -1.01 3.75 10.33
N GLN A 350 -1.69 3.82 11.48
CA GLN A 350 -3.07 4.32 11.58
C GLN A 350 -3.28 5.73 10.99
N SER A 351 -2.20 6.51 10.82
CA SER A 351 -2.27 7.84 10.21
C SER A 351 -2.68 7.84 8.73
N ALA A 352 -2.69 6.69 8.06
CA ALA A 352 -3.25 6.54 6.71
C ALA A 352 -4.79 6.68 6.70
N TRP A 353 -5.47 6.31 7.79
CA TRP A 353 -6.92 6.20 7.85
C TRP A 353 -7.67 7.52 7.57
N PRO A 354 -7.28 8.69 8.13
CA PRO A 354 -7.88 9.96 7.73
C PRO A 354 -7.81 10.23 6.22
N GLY A 355 -6.74 9.84 5.54
CA GLY A 355 -6.61 9.95 4.08
C GLY A 355 -7.64 9.10 3.34
N VAL A 356 -7.87 7.87 3.81
CA VAL A 356 -8.92 6.98 3.28
C VAL A 356 -10.30 7.60 3.47
N LEU A 357 -10.59 8.15 4.66
CA LEU A 357 -11.88 8.81 4.94
C LEU A 357 -12.13 10.04 4.05
N VAL A 358 -11.10 10.85 3.79
CA VAL A 358 -11.21 12.02 2.91
C VAL A 358 -11.44 11.58 1.47
N SER A 359 -10.70 10.60 0.98
CA SER A 359 -10.89 10.06 -0.38
C SER A 359 -12.30 9.52 -0.55
N HIS A 360 -12.82 8.78 0.43
CA HIS A 360 -14.18 8.26 0.40
C HIS A 360 -15.24 9.37 0.32
N ALA A 361 -15.13 10.38 1.19
CA ALA A 361 -16.10 11.48 1.24
C ALA A 361 -16.14 12.32 -0.05
N GLN A 362 -15.05 12.38 -0.82
CA GLN A 362 -15.01 13.06 -2.11
C GLN A 362 -15.74 12.30 -3.24
N HIS A 363 -15.90 10.98 -3.08
CA HIS A 363 -16.56 10.12 -4.06
C HIS A 363 -18.04 9.85 -3.75
N CYS A 364 -18.50 10.10 -2.52
CA CYS A 364 -19.93 10.11 -2.19
C CYS A 364 -20.59 11.43 -2.64
N THR A 365 -21.64 11.35 -3.47
CA THR A 365 -22.51 12.50 -3.71
C THR A 365 -23.20 12.89 -2.39
N SER A 366 -23.32 14.19 -2.15
CA SER A 366 -23.80 14.84 -0.91
C SER A 366 -25.20 14.44 -0.39
N SER A 367 -25.88 13.48 -1.02
CA SER A 367 -27.18 12.95 -0.61
C SER A 367 -27.12 11.81 0.41
N GLU A 368 -25.95 11.23 0.69
CA GLU A 368 -25.83 10.02 1.55
C GLU A 368 -25.06 10.25 2.87
N LEU A 369 -24.73 11.49 3.21
CA LEU A 369 -23.91 11.84 4.38
C LEU A 369 -24.69 12.38 5.60
N PHE A 370 -26.00 12.15 5.69
CA PHE A 370 -26.81 12.55 6.85
C PHE A 370 -27.53 11.37 7.51
#